data_AF-A0A959ADY5-F1
#
_entry.id   AF-A0A959ADY5-F1
#
_cell.length_a   1.000
_cell.length_b   1.000
_cell.length_c   1.000
_cell.angle_alpha   90.00
_cell.angle_beta   90.00
_cell.angle_gamma   90.00
#
_symmetry.space_group_name_H-M   'P 1'
#
loop_
_entity.id
_entity.type
_entity.pdbx_description
1 polymer ?
#
loop_
_entity_poly.entity_id
_entity_poly.type
_entity_poly.pdbx_seq_one_letter_code
_entity_poly.pdbx_strand_id
1 'polypeptide(L)'
;MYENPRLVIDSSNPPEPGHIVWRSPSNIAIVKYWGKYGNQLPRNPSLSLTLASSFTDTRLEYAFRETAGNDIELEFLFHQEENEK
;
A
#
# COMPACT_ATOMS: atom_id res chain seq x y z
N MET A 1 13.69 11.45 8.31
CA MET A 1 12.70 11.73 9.35
C MET A 1 11.73 12.73 8.74
N TYR A 2 10.44 12.43 8.65
CA TYR A 2 9.48 13.30 7.95
C TYR A 2 9.15 14.50 8.85
N GLU A 3 9.45 15.72 8.41
CA GLU A 3 9.21 16.96 9.16
C GLU A 3 7.79 17.48 8.92
N ASN A 4 6.78 16.74 9.37
CA ASN A 4 5.40 17.24 9.44
C ASN A 4 4.64 16.54 10.58
N PRO A 5 4.88 16.94 11.84
CA PRO A 5 4.31 16.27 13.02
C PRO A 5 2.80 16.47 13.15
N ARG A 6 2.22 17.46 12.44
CA ARG A 6 0.78 17.75 12.46
C ARG A 6 0.02 17.05 11.34
N LEU A 7 0.72 16.46 10.37
CA LEU A 7 0.14 15.85 9.17
C LEU A 7 -0.80 16.80 8.42
N VAL A 8 -0.53 18.11 8.49
CA VAL A 8 -1.28 19.14 7.76
C VAL A 8 -0.48 19.51 6.53
N ILE A 9 -1.10 19.46 5.37
CA ILE A 9 -0.51 19.93 4.12
C ILE A 9 -1.14 21.27 3.78
N ASP A 10 -0.31 22.29 3.56
CA ASP A 10 -0.75 23.62 3.17
C ASP A 10 -1.19 23.61 1.70
N SER A 11 -2.46 23.92 1.45
CA SER A 11 -3.02 23.99 0.10
C SER A 11 -2.62 25.26 -0.65
N SER A 12 -2.07 26.27 0.02
CA SER A 12 -1.58 27.50 -0.62
C SER A 12 -0.22 27.33 -1.32
N ASN A 13 0.53 26.29 -0.95
CA ASN A 13 1.75 25.89 -1.63
C ASN A 13 1.74 24.35 -1.80
N PRO A 14 0.94 23.84 -2.75
CA PRO A 14 0.76 22.41 -2.90
C PRO A 14 2.10 21.76 -3.28
N PRO A 15 2.48 20.64 -2.65
CA PRO A 15 3.60 19.84 -3.11
C PRO A 15 3.34 19.33 -4.53
N GLU A 16 4.43 19.21 -5.29
CA GLU A 16 4.42 18.61 -6.61
C GLU A 16 3.84 17.18 -6.58
N PRO A 17 3.14 16.75 -7.65
CA PRO A 17 2.73 15.37 -7.80
C PRO A 17 3.91 14.41 -7.64
N GLY A 18 3.66 13.30 -6.96
CA GLY A 18 4.70 12.36 -6.59
C GLY A 18 4.26 10.92 -6.76
N HIS A 19 5.23 10.03 -6.69
CA HIS A 19 4.95 8.61 -6.67
C HIS A 19 5.95 7.86 -5.80
N ILE A 20 5.50 6.72 -5.29
CA ILE A 20 6.30 5.78 -4.50
C ILE A 20 6.12 4.41 -5.13
N VAL A 21 7.22 3.69 -5.34
CA VAL A 21 7.21 2.31 -5.80
C VAL A 21 7.75 1.42 -4.70
N TRP A 22 7.05 0.31 -4.46
CA TRP A 22 7.47 -0.69 -3.50
C TRP A 22 7.35 -2.09 -4.09
N ARG A 23 8.36 -2.93 -3.84
CA ARG A 23 8.35 -4.36 -4.22
C ARG A 23 8.14 -5.22 -2.99
N SER A 24 7.06 -5.99 -2.99
CA SER A 24 6.71 -6.92 -1.92
C SER A 24 6.94 -8.37 -2.39
N PRO A 25 7.98 -9.07 -1.90
CA PRO A 25 8.20 -10.47 -2.26
C PRO A 25 7.16 -11.39 -1.61
N SER A 26 6.77 -12.43 -2.36
CA SER A 26 5.92 -13.51 -1.85
C SER A 26 6.72 -14.45 -0.94
N ASN A 27 6.02 -15.27 -0.17
CA ASN A 27 6.65 -16.26 0.70
C ASN A 27 5.90 -17.61 0.66
N ILE A 28 6.61 -18.69 0.97
CA ILE A 28 6.03 -20.02 1.18
C ILE A 28 6.33 -20.49 2.61
N ALA A 29 5.28 -20.83 3.35
CA ALA A 29 5.39 -21.27 4.74
C ALA A 29 5.91 -22.72 4.85
N ILE A 30 6.97 -22.89 5.63
CA ILE A 30 7.52 -24.20 6.05
C ILE A 30 6.96 -24.64 7.41
N VAL A 31 6.67 -23.68 8.30
CA VAL A 31 5.79 -23.88 9.47
C VAL A 31 4.52 -23.08 9.23
N LYS A 32 3.37 -23.76 9.20
CA LYS A 32 2.12 -23.19 8.70
C LYS A 32 1.52 -22.17 9.67
N TYR A 33 1.14 -21.02 9.13
CA TYR A 33 0.15 -20.14 9.76
C TYR A 33 -1.24 -20.72 9.53
N TRP A 34 -1.91 -21.20 10.59
CA TRP A 34 -3.24 -21.79 10.47
C TRP A 34 -4.08 -21.63 11.73
N GLY A 35 -5.24 -20.99 11.57
CA GLY A 35 -6.15 -20.67 12.67
C GLY A 35 -5.94 -19.24 13.20
N LYS A 36 -7.06 -18.54 13.39
CA LYS A 36 -7.10 -17.13 13.80
C LYS A 36 -7.94 -16.95 15.07
N TYR A 37 -7.71 -15.87 15.80
CA TYR A 37 -8.59 -15.41 16.88
C TYR A 37 -8.62 -13.88 16.92
N GLY A 38 -9.69 -13.33 17.50
CA GLY A 38 -9.94 -11.88 17.52
C GLY A 38 -9.84 -11.27 16.12
N ASN A 39 -9.18 -10.11 16.01
CA ASN A 39 -8.96 -9.40 14.75
C ASN A 39 -7.76 -9.97 13.98
N GLN A 40 -7.93 -11.18 13.44
CA GLN A 40 -6.96 -11.84 12.54
C GLN A 40 -5.60 -12.19 13.19
N LEU A 41 -5.53 -12.35 14.52
CA LEU A 41 -4.28 -12.71 15.19
C LEU A 41 -3.94 -14.21 15.00
N PRO A 42 -2.66 -14.56 14.75
CA PRO A 42 -2.19 -15.95 14.63
C PRO A 42 -2.38 -16.72 15.93
N ARG A 43 -3.05 -17.88 15.88
CA ARG A 43 -3.04 -18.81 17.03
C ARG A 43 -1.69 -19.45 17.30
N ASN A 44 -0.82 -19.50 16.30
CA ASN A 44 0.51 -20.10 16.42
C ASN A 44 1.55 -19.30 15.61
N PRO A 45 2.81 -19.28 16.07
CA PRO A 45 3.92 -18.80 15.26
C PRO A 45 4.04 -19.59 13.95
N SER A 46 4.62 -18.95 12.93
CA SER A 46 4.86 -19.54 11.61
C SER A 46 6.26 -19.15 11.11
N LEU A 47 6.74 -19.88 10.11
CA LEU A 47 8.04 -19.65 9.48
C LEU A 47 7.91 -19.88 7.99
N SER A 48 8.46 -18.99 7.18
CA SER A 48 8.39 -19.04 5.73
C SER A 48 9.72 -18.66 5.08
N LEU A 49 9.86 -19.05 3.81
CA LEU A 49 10.96 -18.63 2.94
C LEU A 49 10.45 -17.54 1.99
N THR A 50 11.19 -16.44 1.92
CA THR A 50 10.93 -15.37 0.94
C THR A 50 11.39 -15.80 -0.44
N LEU A 51 10.55 -15.57 -1.46
CA LEU A 51 10.84 -15.90 -2.84
C LEU A 51 11.34 -14.67 -3.59
N ALA A 52 12.55 -14.73 -4.15
CA ALA A 52 13.14 -13.59 -4.86
C ALA A 52 12.48 -13.30 -6.23
N SER A 53 11.94 -14.32 -6.90
CA SER A 53 11.38 -14.23 -8.26
C SER A 53 9.86 -14.16 -8.32
N SER A 54 9.18 -14.24 -7.17
CA SER A 54 7.73 -14.08 -7.07
C SER A 54 7.45 -12.91 -6.16
N PHE A 55 7.01 -11.80 -6.73
CA PHE A 55 6.81 -10.55 -6.03
C PHE A 55 5.68 -9.75 -6.69
N THR A 56 5.13 -8.82 -5.93
CA THR A 56 4.20 -7.81 -6.42
C THR A 56 4.88 -6.46 -6.37
N ASP A 57 4.90 -5.76 -7.50
CA ASP A 57 5.24 -4.34 -7.54
C ASP A 57 3.98 -3.52 -7.35
N THR A 58 4.03 -2.57 -6.42
CA THR A 58 2.96 -1.63 -6.15
C THR A 58 3.48 -0.22 -6.34
N ARG A 59 2.76 0.56 -7.14
CA ARG A 59 3.04 1.97 -7.39
C ARG A 59 1.87 2.78 -6.84
N LEU A 60 2.18 3.72 -5.96
CA LEU A 60 1.25 4.71 -5.46
C LEU A 60 1.62 6.06 -6.08
N GLU A 61 0.67 6.67 -6.77
CA GLU A 61 0.80 8.03 -7.28
C GLU A 61 -0.14 8.95 -6.52
N TYR A 62 0.27 10.18 -6.31
CA TYR A 62 -0.55 11.19 -5.65
C TYR A 62 -0.30 12.55 -6.28
N ALA A 63 -1.34 13.37 -6.30
CA ALA A 63 -1.29 14.75 -6.76
C ALA A 63 -2.27 15.58 -5.91
N PHE A 64 -1.99 16.89 -5.84
CA PHE A 64 -3.00 17.82 -5.34
C PHE A 64 -4.15 17.92 -6.35
N ARG A 65 -5.39 17.93 -5.84
CA ARG A 65 -6.56 18.13 -6.69
C ARG A 65 -6.59 19.56 -7.19
N GLU A 66 -6.97 19.73 -8.45
CA GLU A 66 -7.15 21.05 -9.06
C GLU A 66 -8.44 21.72 -8.57
N THR A 67 -9.47 20.93 -8.27
CA THR A 67 -10.78 21.43 -7.82
C THR A 67 -11.02 21.05 -6.36
N ALA A 68 -11.51 22.00 -5.57
CA ALA A 68 -11.87 21.76 -4.18
C ALA A 68 -13.09 20.83 -4.08
N GLY A 69 -12.98 19.81 -3.21
CA GLY A 69 -14.06 18.86 -2.94
C GLY A 69 -13.78 18.09 -1.65
N ASN A 70 -14.83 17.55 -1.02
CA ASN A 70 -14.71 16.85 0.26
C ASN A 70 -14.26 15.39 0.13
N ASP A 71 -14.50 14.76 -1.04
CA ASP A 71 -14.20 13.34 -1.26
C ASP A 71 -12.83 13.13 -1.90
N ILE A 72 -12.22 11.97 -1.66
CA ILE A 72 -10.94 11.59 -2.27
C ILE A 72 -11.21 10.93 -3.63
N GLU A 73 -10.46 11.33 -4.67
CA GLU A 73 -10.44 10.64 -5.96
C GLU A 73 -9.42 9.50 -5.91
N LEU A 74 -9.86 8.28 -6.23
CA LEU A 74 -9.03 7.08 -6.20
C LEU A 74 -9.21 6.30 -7.49
N GLU A 75 -8.09 5.88 -8.06
CA GLU A 75 -8.03 4.98 -9.21
C GLU A 75 -7.24 3.73 -8.82
N PHE A 76 -7.76 2.55 -9.17
CA PHE A 76 -7.12 1.27 -8.87
C PHE A 76 -6.87 0.52 -10.16
N LEU A 77 -5.59 0.31 -10.46
CA LEU A 77 -5.15 -0.39 -11.65
C LEU A 77 -4.53 -1.73 -11.27
N PHE A 78 -4.86 -2.79 -12.01
CA PHE A 78 -4.18 -4.07 -11.96
C PHE A 78 -3.51 -4.31 -13.31
N HIS A 79 -2.19 -4.53 -13.31
CA HIS A 79 -1.41 -4.58 -14.55
C HIS A 79 -1.58 -3.36 -15.46
N GLN A 80 -1.76 -2.17 -14.87
CA GLN A 80 -2.02 -0.90 -15.59
C GLN A 80 -3.36 -0.83 -16.32
N GLU A 81 -4.25 -1.78 -16.06
CA GLU A 81 -5.60 -1.80 -16.59
C GLU A 81 -6.60 -1.58 -15.46
N GLU A 82 -7.67 -0.85 -15.75
CA GLU A 82 -8.78 -0.71 -14.82
C GLU A 82 -9.45 -2.08 -14.68
N ASN A 83 -9.46 -2.61 -13.46
CA ASN A 83 -10.07 -3.90 -13.22
C ASN A 83 -11.55 -3.67 -12.89
N GLU A 84 -12.40 -3.77 -13.90
CA GLU A 84 -13.85 -3.82 -13.69
C GLU A 84 -14.18 -5.08 -12.87
N LYS A 85 -14.99 -4.89 -11.82
CA LYS A 85 -15.38 -5.95 -10.87
C LYS A 85 -15.90 -7.23 -11.51
#